data_AF-A0ABD7ZMR5-F1
#
_entry.id   AF-A0ABD7ZMR5-F1
#
_cell.length_a   1.000
_cell.length_b   1.000
_cell.length_c   1.000
_cell.angle_alpha   90.00
_cell.angle_beta   90.00
_cell.angle_gamma   90.00
#
_symmetry.space_group_name_H-M   'P 1'
#
loop_
_entity.id
_entity.type
_entity.pdbx_description
1 polymer ?
#
loop_
_entity_poly.entity_id
_entity_poly.type
_entity_poly.pdbx_seq_one_letter_code
_entity_poly.pdbx_strand_id
1 'polypeptide(L)'
;MKRGGSVIKKRLLITSLCIAFGLFWSYKEEVFAGYKPIDQYGLNKELKNKSIEVLTHNEMKKVGEHFVTEQLSVFGFHNKEHVKRKGEEIFLNSGYEQLMKNYYPNRFQDLEYKFINGEIREVTDESFLYKTVAYVAGTENGKRSEMKLNYEMKIVKVNHAFKVLEQKQYVQ
;
A
#
# COMPACT_ATOMS: atom_id res chain seq x y z
N MET A 1 21.79 50.76 10.27
CA MET A 1 21.42 49.49 9.59
C MET A 1 22.01 48.29 10.34
N LYS A 2 21.18 47.26 10.60
CA LYS A 2 21.50 45.85 10.98
C LYS A 2 20.53 45.35 12.09
N ARG A 3 19.25 45.19 11.75
CA ARG A 3 18.29 44.41 12.54
C ARG A 3 17.39 43.60 11.59
N GLY A 4 17.99 42.60 10.93
CA GLY A 4 17.28 41.69 10.03
C GLY A 4 17.85 40.27 10.01
N GLY A 5 19.16 40.10 10.24
CA GLY A 5 19.83 38.80 10.11
C GLY A 5 19.55 37.77 11.21
N SER A 6 19.19 38.20 12.44
CA SER A 6 19.00 37.27 13.56
C SER A 6 17.68 36.48 13.48
N VAL A 7 16.60 37.14 13.01
CA VAL A 7 15.28 36.51 12.88
C VAL A 7 15.24 35.53 11.72
N ILE A 8 15.89 35.87 10.60
CA ILE A 8 15.97 35.01 9.41
C ILE A 8 16.76 33.72 9.72
N LYS A 9 17.89 33.82 10.43
CA LYS A 9 18.68 32.66 10.86
C LYS A 9 17.91 31.74 11.80
N LYS A 10 17.17 32.28 12.78
CA LYS A 10 16.34 31.48 13.69
C LYS A 10 15.20 30.77 12.96
N ARG A 11 14.53 31.43 12.02
CA ARG A 11 13.47 30.82 11.21
C ARG A 11 13.99 29.69 10.30
N LEU A 12 15.11 29.91 9.61
CA LEU A 12 15.78 28.88 8.81
C LEU A 12 16.19 27.65 9.64
N LEU A 13 16.68 27.89 10.86
CA LEU A 13 17.07 26.81 11.77
C LEU A 13 15.87 25.99 12.25
N ILE A 14 14.75 26.64 12.56
CA ILE A 14 13.49 25.96 12.93
C ILE A 14 12.95 25.16 11.74
N THR A 15 12.89 25.74 10.54
CA THR A 15 12.41 25.03 9.35
C THR A 15 13.30 23.82 9.02
N SER A 16 14.62 23.97 9.11
CA SER A 16 15.58 22.87 8.94
C SER A 16 15.37 21.76 9.98
N LEU A 17 15.13 22.11 11.24
CA LEU A 17 14.82 21.15 12.30
C LEU A 17 13.51 20.40 11.99
N CYS A 18 12.44 21.11 11.61
CA CYS A 18 11.16 20.49 11.28
C CYS A 18 11.27 19.53 10.08
N ILE A 19 12.04 19.89 9.06
CA ILE A 19 12.31 19.01 7.91
C ILE A 19 13.09 17.77 8.36
N ALA A 20 14.17 17.95 9.14
CA ALA A 20 14.97 16.83 9.64
C ALA A 20 14.16 15.90 10.55
N PHE A 21 13.31 16.44 11.43
CA PHE A 21 12.41 15.66 12.27
C PHE A 21 11.35 14.92 11.46
N GLY A 22 10.75 15.55 10.45
CA GLY A 22 9.77 14.90 9.56
C GLY A 22 10.37 13.77 8.73
N LEU A 23 11.58 13.98 8.19
CA LEU A 23 12.33 12.96 7.45
C LEU A 23 12.76 11.80 8.36
N PHE A 24 13.24 12.09 9.57
CA PHE A 24 13.65 11.07 10.54
C PHE A 24 12.47 10.23 11.05
N TRP A 25 11.30 10.83 11.26
CA TRP A 25 10.10 10.11 11.69
C TRP A 25 9.58 9.18 10.59
N SER A 26 9.55 9.66 9.34
CA SER A 26 9.16 8.86 8.18
C SER A 26 10.14 7.68 7.97
N TYR A 27 11.44 7.91 8.15
CA TYR A 27 12.46 6.86 8.09
C TYR A 27 12.28 5.78 9.17
N LYS A 28 11.95 6.17 10.41
CA LYS A 28 11.69 5.20 11.48
C LYS A 28 10.45 4.36 11.23
N GLU A 29 9.36 4.93 10.72
CA GLU A 29 8.16 4.15 10.42
C GLU A 29 8.41 3.04 9.38
N GLU A 30 9.26 3.30 8.38
CA GLU A 30 9.59 2.29 7.36
C GLU A 30 10.57 1.21 7.86
N VAL A 31 11.58 1.58 8.66
CA VAL A 31 12.58 0.63 9.19
C VAL A 31 11.99 -0.30 10.26
N PHE A 32 10.96 0.15 10.98
CA PHE A 32 10.31 -0.62 12.05
C PHE A 32 8.92 -1.18 11.65
N ALA A 33 8.59 -1.20 10.35
CA ALA A 33 7.33 -1.78 9.88
C ALA A 33 7.28 -3.28 10.22
N GLY A 34 6.46 -3.63 11.22
CA GLY A 34 6.20 -5.01 11.62
C GLY A 34 5.20 -5.72 10.69
N TYR A 35 5.13 -7.05 10.82
CA TYR A 35 4.08 -7.85 10.21
C TYR A 35 2.72 -7.53 10.87
N LYS A 36 1.69 -7.37 10.03
CA LYS A 36 0.33 -7.06 10.48
C LYS A 36 -0.69 -7.94 9.75
N PRO A 37 -1.79 -8.34 10.42
CA PRO A 37 -2.88 -9.05 9.79
C PRO A 37 -3.71 -8.15 8.84
N ILE A 38 -4.54 -8.76 7.99
CA ILE A 38 -5.28 -8.07 6.92
C ILE A 38 -6.25 -6.99 7.43
N ASP A 39 -6.84 -7.19 8.60
CA ASP A 39 -7.82 -6.28 9.21
C ASP A 39 -7.20 -4.91 9.55
N GLN A 40 -5.88 -4.83 9.75
CA GLN A 40 -5.18 -3.57 9.98
C GLN A 40 -4.95 -2.74 8.70
N TYR A 41 -5.20 -3.32 7.52
CA TYR A 41 -5.09 -2.65 6.22
C TYR A 41 -6.45 -2.26 5.64
N GLY A 42 -7.53 -2.43 6.40
CA GLY A 42 -8.87 -2.01 5.96
C GLY A 42 -8.99 -0.48 5.83
N LEU A 43 -9.66 -0.02 4.78
CA LEU A 43 -9.98 1.40 4.61
C LEU A 43 -11.22 1.79 5.43
N ASN A 44 -11.10 2.85 6.22
CA ASN A 44 -12.23 3.41 6.96
C ASN A 44 -13.23 4.13 6.02
N LYS A 45 -14.44 4.43 6.53
CA LYS A 45 -15.51 5.04 5.73
C LYS A 45 -15.16 6.43 5.20
N GLU A 46 -14.44 7.23 5.98
CA GLU A 46 -14.03 8.58 5.58
C GLU A 46 -13.11 8.52 4.37
N LEU A 47 -12.05 7.72 4.44
CA LEU A 47 -11.09 7.53 3.36
C LEU A 47 -11.75 6.95 2.11
N LYS A 48 -12.64 5.97 2.28
CA LYS A 48 -13.42 5.39 1.17
C LYS A 48 -14.26 6.42 0.42
N ASN A 49 -14.63 7.55 1.03
CA ASN A 49 -15.47 8.57 0.39
C ASN A 49 -14.68 9.71 -0.26
N LYS A 50 -13.39 9.89 0.04
CA LYS A 50 -12.55 10.95 -0.53
C LYS A 50 -12.28 10.73 -2.03
N SER A 51 -12.30 11.78 -2.85
CA SER A 51 -11.75 11.74 -4.21
C SER A 51 -10.22 11.62 -4.17
N ILE A 52 -9.58 11.22 -5.27
CA ILE A 52 -8.11 11.09 -5.33
C ILE A 52 -7.43 12.45 -5.18
N GLU A 53 -7.97 13.48 -5.82
CA GLU A 53 -7.50 14.88 -5.73
C GLU A 53 -7.26 15.36 -4.28
N VAL A 54 -8.12 14.95 -3.34
CA VAL A 54 -8.06 15.41 -1.94
C VAL A 54 -7.33 14.45 -1.01
N LEU A 55 -6.83 13.32 -1.51
CA LEU A 55 -6.05 12.40 -0.69
C LEU A 55 -4.70 13.00 -0.35
N THR A 56 -4.29 12.84 0.90
CA THR A 56 -2.89 13.07 1.28
C THR A 56 -2.01 11.91 0.79
N HIS A 57 -0.70 12.15 0.67
CA HIS A 57 0.26 11.11 0.30
C HIS A 57 0.17 9.87 1.23
N ASN A 58 -0.03 10.08 2.54
CA ASN A 58 -0.18 8.97 3.50
C ASN A 58 -1.49 8.19 3.27
N GLU A 59 -2.57 8.86 2.92
CA GLU A 59 -3.83 8.20 2.58
C GLU A 59 -3.73 7.42 1.29
N MET A 60 -3.06 7.96 0.26
CA MET A 60 -2.78 7.21 -0.98
C MET A 60 -1.92 5.96 -0.68
N LYS A 61 -0.91 6.08 0.19
CA LYS A 61 -0.12 4.93 0.66
C LYS A 61 -0.99 3.88 1.34
N LYS A 62 -1.89 4.27 2.25
CA LYS A 62 -2.85 3.34 2.90
C LYS A 62 -3.78 2.65 1.90
N VAL A 63 -4.29 3.38 0.91
CA VAL A 63 -5.10 2.80 -0.18
C VAL A 63 -4.26 1.80 -1.00
N GLY A 64 -3.01 2.13 -1.28
CA GLY A 64 -2.05 1.24 -1.92
C GLY A 64 -1.82 -0.06 -1.15
N GLU A 65 -1.43 0.04 0.12
CA GLU A 65 -1.20 -1.10 1.02
C GLU A 65 -2.45 -1.98 1.13
N HIS A 66 -3.63 -1.37 1.28
CA HIS A 66 -4.91 -2.07 1.25
C HIS A 66 -5.05 -2.93 0.00
N PHE A 67 -4.89 -2.37 -1.20
CA PHE A 67 -5.03 -3.15 -2.43
C PHE A 67 -3.98 -4.23 -2.61
N VAL A 68 -2.74 -4.03 -2.15
CA VAL A 68 -1.75 -5.11 -2.18
C VAL A 68 -2.18 -6.24 -1.23
N THR A 69 -2.61 -5.93 -0.01
CA THR A 69 -3.08 -6.97 0.94
C THR A 69 -4.30 -7.73 0.41
N GLU A 70 -5.27 -7.04 -0.17
CA GLU A 70 -6.45 -7.65 -0.78
C GLU A 70 -6.07 -8.62 -1.91
N GLN A 71 -5.08 -8.27 -2.74
CA GLN A 71 -4.57 -9.17 -3.78
C GLN A 71 -3.82 -10.36 -3.19
N LEU A 72 -2.95 -10.13 -2.20
CA LEU A 72 -2.15 -11.18 -1.55
C LEU A 72 -3.00 -12.13 -0.70
N SER A 73 -4.20 -11.73 -0.29
CA SER A 73 -5.16 -12.61 0.40
C SER A 73 -5.49 -13.89 -0.38
N VAL A 74 -5.26 -13.88 -1.70
CA VAL A 74 -5.40 -15.03 -2.59
C VAL A 74 -4.59 -16.25 -2.15
N PHE A 75 -3.46 -16.04 -1.46
CA PHE A 75 -2.64 -17.15 -0.95
C PHE A 75 -3.30 -17.92 0.21
N GLY A 76 -4.32 -17.34 0.84
CA GLY A 76 -5.13 -17.98 1.87
C GLY A 76 -6.44 -18.55 1.32
N PHE A 77 -6.67 -18.53 0.00
CA PHE A 77 -7.93 -19.00 -0.57
C PHE A 77 -7.92 -20.50 -0.83
N HIS A 78 -9.07 -21.12 -0.59
CA HIS A 78 -9.28 -22.56 -0.77
C HIS A 78 -10.03 -22.93 -2.06
N ASN A 79 -10.67 -21.96 -2.73
CA ASN A 79 -11.42 -22.17 -3.96
C ASN A 79 -11.23 -21.03 -4.97
N LYS A 80 -11.50 -21.31 -6.25
CA LYS A 80 -11.30 -20.34 -7.36
C LYS A 80 -12.40 -19.28 -7.39
N GLU A 81 -13.58 -19.59 -6.87
CA GLU A 81 -14.71 -18.69 -6.79
C GLU A 81 -14.41 -17.48 -5.89
N HIS A 82 -13.64 -17.68 -4.83
CA HIS A 82 -13.16 -16.60 -3.95
C HIS A 82 -12.17 -15.71 -4.70
N VAL A 83 -11.29 -16.30 -5.51
CA VAL A 83 -10.36 -15.56 -6.38
C VAL A 83 -11.14 -14.69 -7.36
N LYS A 84 -12.16 -15.25 -8.02
CA LYS A 84 -13.00 -14.53 -8.98
C LYS A 84 -13.72 -13.34 -8.33
N ARG A 85 -14.43 -13.58 -7.22
CA ARG A 85 -15.13 -12.52 -6.48
C ARG A 85 -14.17 -11.42 -6.03
N LYS A 86 -13.00 -11.78 -5.50
CA LYS A 86 -11.98 -10.81 -5.09
C LYS A 86 -11.45 -10.00 -6.27
N GLY A 87 -11.23 -10.64 -7.42
CA GLY A 87 -10.83 -9.98 -8.66
C GLY A 87 -11.83 -8.93 -9.11
N GLU A 88 -13.13 -9.27 -9.13
CA GLU A 88 -14.22 -8.35 -9.47
C GLU A 88 -14.38 -7.21 -8.44
N GLU A 89 -14.11 -7.50 -7.17
CA GLU A 89 -14.19 -6.54 -6.08
C GLU A 89 -13.12 -5.45 -6.18
N ILE A 90 -11.88 -5.80 -6.52
CA ILE A 90 -10.75 -4.86 -6.40
C ILE A 90 -10.22 -4.32 -7.72
N PHE A 91 -10.39 -5.04 -8.82
CA PHE A 91 -9.94 -4.57 -10.13
C PHE A 91 -11.07 -3.91 -10.91
N LEU A 92 -10.69 -3.01 -11.83
CA LEU A 92 -11.59 -2.51 -12.86
C LEU A 92 -11.77 -3.55 -13.97
N ASN A 93 -10.67 -4.20 -14.39
CA ASN A 93 -10.64 -5.17 -15.47
C ASN A 93 -9.69 -6.33 -15.16
N SER A 94 -9.95 -7.51 -15.73
CA SER A 94 -9.07 -8.69 -15.72
C SER A 94 -8.55 -9.13 -14.34
N GLY A 95 -9.30 -8.84 -13.27
CA GLY A 95 -8.86 -9.11 -11.90
C GLY A 95 -8.72 -10.60 -11.60
N TYR A 96 -9.60 -11.42 -12.16
CA TYR A 96 -9.52 -12.87 -11.98
C TYR A 96 -8.22 -13.43 -12.58
N GLU A 97 -7.91 -13.06 -13.82
CA GLU A 97 -6.71 -13.51 -14.54
C GLU A 97 -5.43 -13.06 -13.82
N GLN A 98 -5.42 -11.84 -13.27
CA GLN A 98 -4.28 -11.33 -12.51
C GLN A 98 -4.09 -12.10 -11.20
N LEU A 99 -5.16 -12.28 -10.41
CA LEU A 99 -5.08 -12.97 -9.13
C LEU A 99 -4.79 -14.47 -9.27
N MET A 100 -5.29 -15.11 -10.34
CA MET A 100 -5.06 -16.53 -10.60
C MET A 100 -3.58 -16.87 -10.78
N LYS A 101 -2.72 -15.91 -11.17
CA LYS A 101 -1.26 -16.12 -11.25
C LYS A 101 -0.62 -16.43 -9.89
N ASN A 102 -1.25 -15.98 -8.81
CA ASN A 102 -0.80 -16.18 -7.43
C ASN A 102 -1.61 -17.25 -6.69
N TYR A 103 -2.64 -17.81 -7.32
CA TYR A 103 -3.53 -18.76 -6.65
C TYR A 103 -2.90 -20.14 -6.54
N TYR A 104 -2.54 -20.50 -5.30
CA TYR A 104 -2.12 -21.83 -4.90
C TYR A 104 -3.01 -22.27 -3.74
N PRO A 105 -3.98 -23.16 -3.95
CA PRO A 105 -4.95 -23.52 -2.91
C PRO A 105 -4.23 -24.09 -1.69
N ASN A 106 -4.70 -23.69 -0.50
CA ASN A 106 -4.20 -24.18 0.79
C ASN A 106 -2.71 -23.90 1.05
N ARG A 107 -2.14 -22.85 0.45
CA ARG A 107 -0.73 -22.52 0.65
C ARG A 107 -0.43 -22.05 2.08
N PHE A 108 -1.16 -21.03 2.54
CA PHE A 108 -1.00 -20.47 3.88
C PHE A 108 -2.30 -20.60 4.68
N GLN A 109 -2.16 -20.91 5.97
CA GLN A 109 -3.30 -21.00 6.91
C GLN A 109 -3.67 -19.62 7.47
N ASP A 110 -2.66 -18.83 7.79
CA ASP A 110 -2.72 -17.46 8.28
C ASP A 110 -1.86 -16.56 7.38
N LEU A 111 -2.17 -15.26 7.36
CA LEU A 111 -1.45 -14.30 6.54
C LEU A 111 -1.17 -13.00 7.31
N GLU A 112 0.08 -12.58 7.27
CA GLU A 112 0.52 -11.28 7.73
C GLU A 112 1.34 -10.59 6.65
N TYR A 113 1.27 -9.26 6.64
CA TYR A 113 1.85 -8.42 5.61
C TYR A 113 2.78 -7.40 6.22
N LYS A 114 3.82 -7.03 5.47
CA LYS A 114 4.74 -5.94 5.80
C LYS A 114 5.13 -5.23 4.52
N PHE A 115 5.16 -3.91 4.55
CA PHE A 115 5.48 -3.06 3.41
C PHE A 115 6.73 -2.24 3.68
N ILE A 116 7.59 -2.13 2.68
CA ILE A 116 8.72 -1.20 2.70
C ILE A 116 8.77 -0.43 1.38
N ASN A 117 9.44 0.73 1.39
CA ASN A 117 9.66 1.57 0.22
C ASN A 117 8.33 1.91 -0.50
N GLY A 118 7.31 2.30 0.26
CA GLY A 118 6.00 2.65 -0.28
C GLY A 118 6.05 4.04 -0.91
N GLU A 119 5.99 4.11 -2.23
CA GLU A 119 6.17 5.33 -3.01
C GLU A 119 4.92 5.65 -3.84
N ILE A 120 4.52 6.92 -3.85
CA ILE A 120 3.44 7.44 -4.68
C ILE A 120 4.05 8.23 -5.85
N ARG A 121 3.59 7.94 -7.07
CA ARG A 121 3.99 8.60 -8.31
C ARG A 121 2.78 8.90 -9.18
N GLU A 122 2.99 9.71 -10.22
CA GLU A 122 2.01 9.93 -11.31
C GLU A 122 0.60 10.29 -10.79
N VAL A 123 0.55 11.19 -9.80
CA VAL A 123 -0.72 11.64 -9.20
C VAL A 123 -1.46 12.55 -10.17
N THR A 124 -2.72 12.21 -10.44
CA THR A 124 -3.70 13.03 -11.13
C THR A 124 -4.97 13.11 -10.27
N ASP A 125 -5.95 13.92 -10.68
CA ASP A 125 -7.21 14.06 -9.93
C ASP A 125 -8.03 12.74 -9.90
N GLU A 126 -7.75 11.83 -10.84
CA GLU A 126 -8.49 10.58 -11.06
C GLU A 126 -7.68 9.32 -10.76
N SER A 127 -6.36 9.42 -10.60
CA SER A 127 -5.49 8.26 -10.46
C SER A 127 -4.19 8.56 -9.73
N PHE A 128 -3.56 7.53 -9.19
CA PHE A 128 -2.16 7.60 -8.75
C PHE A 128 -1.50 6.23 -8.94
N LEU A 129 -0.17 6.26 -9.09
CA LEU A 129 0.67 5.06 -9.12
C LEU A 129 1.25 4.80 -7.73
N TYR A 130 1.07 3.58 -7.22
CA TYR A 130 1.69 3.12 -5.98
C TYR A 130 2.71 2.03 -6.27
N LYS A 131 3.92 2.20 -5.74
CA LYS A 131 5.00 1.20 -5.81
C LYS A 131 5.39 0.79 -4.41
N THR A 132 5.62 -0.49 -4.19
CA THR A 132 6.10 -0.99 -2.90
C THR A 132 6.76 -2.35 -3.02
N VAL A 133 7.55 -2.70 -2.02
CA VAL A 133 7.95 -4.08 -1.74
C VAL A 133 7.04 -4.61 -0.64
N ALA A 134 6.24 -5.61 -0.98
CA ALA A 134 5.36 -6.30 -0.06
C ALA A 134 5.97 -7.63 0.37
N TYR A 135 5.97 -7.87 1.67
CA TYR A 135 6.23 -9.15 2.27
C TYR A 135 4.91 -9.76 2.70
N VAL A 136 4.70 -11.04 2.36
CA VAL A 136 3.61 -11.85 2.88
C VAL A 136 4.20 -13.05 3.58
N ALA A 137 3.75 -13.30 4.81
CA ALA A 137 4.17 -14.43 5.61
C ALA A 137 2.96 -15.18 6.13
N GLY A 138 3.12 -16.49 6.31
CA GLY A 138 2.07 -17.37 6.80
C GLY A 138 2.61 -18.75 7.18
N THR A 139 1.76 -19.56 7.78
CA THR A 139 2.07 -20.94 8.14
C THR A 139 1.82 -21.87 6.97
N GLU A 140 2.87 -22.52 6.50
CA GLU A 140 2.88 -23.52 5.44
C GLU A 140 3.48 -24.81 6.01
N ASN A 141 2.73 -25.91 6.01
CA ASN A 141 3.16 -27.21 6.54
C ASN A 141 3.71 -27.14 7.99
N GLY A 142 3.08 -26.32 8.84
CA GLY A 142 3.46 -26.17 10.25
C GLY A 142 4.71 -25.31 10.50
N LYS A 143 5.25 -24.66 9.47
CA LYS A 143 6.38 -23.72 9.58
C LYS A 143 6.00 -22.37 9.01
N ARG A 144 6.56 -21.30 9.58
CA ARG A 144 6.43 -19.96 9.01
C ARG A 144 7.23 -19.88 7.72
N SER A 145 6.59 -19.44 6.65
CA SER A 145 7.16 -19.21 5.33
C SER A 145 6.82 -17.78 4.91
N GLU A 146 7.73 -17.15 4.16
CA GLU A 146 7.68 -15.74 3.79
C GLU A 146 8.01 -15.58 2.31
N MET A 147 7.31 -14.65 1.66
CA MET A 147 7.58 -14.25 0.29
C MET A 147 7.74 -12.75 0.19
N LYS A 148 8.61 -12.33 -0.73
CA LYS A 148 8.85 -10.94 -1.08
C LYS A 148 8.38 -10.68 -2.51
N LEU A 149 7.57 -9.63 -2.69
CA LEU A 149 6.92 -9.30 -3.96
C LEU A 149 7.05 -7.79 -4.22
N ASN A 150 7.49 -7.42 -5.41
CA ASN A 150 7.47 -6.03 -5.85
C ASN A 150 6.13 -5.76 -6.53
N TYR A 151 5.48 -4.67 -6.14
CA TYR A 151 4.23 -4.22 -6.72
C TYR A 151 4.38 -2.84 -7.34
N GLU A 152 3.75 -2.68 -8.49
CA GLU A 152 3.45 -1.41 -9.12
C GLU A 152 1.97 -1.45 -9.53
N MET A 153 1.18 -0.51 -9.02
CA MET A 153 -0.27 -0.50 -9.22
C MET A 153 -0.76 0.89 -9.55
N LYS A 154 -1.58 0.99 -10.60
CA LYS A 154 -2.33 2.20 -10.91
C LYS A 154 -3.70 2.10 -10.26
N ILE A 155 -3.98 3.00 -9.33
CA ILE A 155 -5.23 3.05 -8.58
C ILE A 155 -6.07 4.21 -9.11
N VAL A 156 -7.35 3.94 -9.30
CA VAL A 156 -8.34 4.90 -9.79
C VAL A 156 -9.56 4.94 -8.87
N LYS A 157 -10.40 5.96 -9.04
CA LYS A 157 -11.70 6.06 -8.36
C LYS A 157 -12.82 6.00 -9.39
N VAL A 158 -13.62 4.94 -9.36
CA VAL A 158 -14.76 4.75 -10.28
C VAL A 158 -16.02 4.51 -9.46
N ASN A 159 -17.11 5.22 -9.79
CA ASN A 159 -18.40 5.10 -9.09
C ASN A 159 -18.27 5.19 -7.56
N HIS A 160 -17.46 6.15 -7.08
CA HIS A 160 -17.16 6.38 -5.66
C HIS A 160 -16.37 5.26 -4.95
N ALA A 161 -15.92 4.23 -5.65
CA ALA A 161 -15.06 3.17 -5.12
C ALA A 161 -13.65 3.27 -5.69
N PHE A 162 -12.64 3.03 -4.86
CA PHE A 162 -11.29 2.82 -5.38
C PHE A 162 -11.21 1.47 -6.09
N LYS A 163 -10.43 1.40 -7.16
CA LYS A 163 -10.17 0.19 -7.94
C LYS A 163 -8.73 0.17 -8.44
N VAL A 164 -8.19 -1.02 -8.65
CA VAL A 164 -6.93 -1.24 -9.36
C VAL A 164 -7.23 -1.26 -10.86
N LEU A 165 -6.67 -0.31 -11.60
CA LEU A 165 -6.78 -0.25 -13.05
C LEU A 165 -5.74 -1.15 -13.71
N GLU A 166 -4.49 -1.03 -13.27
CA GLU A 166 -3.35 -1.80 -13.78
C GLU A 166 -2.49 -2.28 -12.62
N GLN A 167 -1.88 -3.44 -12.82
CA GLN A 167 -0.99 -4.05 -11.84
C GLN A 167 0.15 -4.79 -12.53
N LYS A 168 1.35 -4.58 -11.99
CA LYS A 168 2.54 -5.37 -12.30
C LYS A 168 3.09 -5.92 -10.98
N GLN A 169 3.42 -7.21 -10.99
CA GLN A 169 4.08 -7.88 -9.87
C GLN A 169 5.26 -8.67 -10.38
N TYR A 170 6.33 -8.62 -9.60
CA TYR A 170 7.54 -9.38 -9.86
C TYR A 170 8.00 -10.03 -8.55
N VAL A 171 8.28 -11.32 -8.60
CA VAL A 171 8.93 -12.05 -7.51
C VAL A 171 10.41 -11.70 -7.55
N GLN A 172 11.02 -11.45 -6.39
CA GLN A 172 12.46 -11.23 -6.27
C GLN A 172 13.16 -12.49 -5.76
#